data_AF-A0A9C8AMX9-F1
#
_entry.id   AF-A0A9C8AMX9-F1
#
_cell.length_a   1.000
_cell.length_b   1.000
_cell.length_c   1.000
_cell.angle_alpha   90.00
_cell.angle_beta   90.00
_cell.angle_gamma   90.00
#
_symmetry.space_group_name_H-M   'P 1'
#
loop_
_entity.id
_entity.type
_entity.pdbx_description
1 polymer ?
#
loop_
_entity_poly.entity_id
_entity_poly.type
_entity_poly.pdbx_seq_one_letter_code
_entity_poly.pdbx_strand_id
1 'polypeptide(L)'
;VSPTPSPPQVRLTLTPEPSQPSPEEIWEEGEGYFNRQEWDKAIEKFYTLILHYPDFKPQLVRELLCSSFLYKGREKLRLFSERGQQAALVEALDIFEQGLRECPEEPALAQEEKFISLYLQALSLRSQGELEEAIKVWEEIYSLAPDYLSGKLAEELYQAYLEEGALLEERGAKEQALRLYEKALALNVADKSQAEARREALLATPTPRPPKTPLRYKYPAPKLLSPADGAVFHGKYTEIYLEWEPVGELAPDEFYNVTVMRFWQGKPYYWGDGVRETRWKVPTLAGYKEADRDTFYWWVVVKRATTTTPEGKPDGPPISPQSETWKFFWY
;
A
#
# COMPACT_ATOMS: atom_id res chain seq x y z
N VAL A 1 -83.62 60.48 23.00
CA VAL A 1 -82.35 59.88 23.50
C VAL A 1 -82.24 58.53 22.83
N SER A 2 -81.53 58.48 21.71
CA SER A 2 -81.41 57.27 20.88
C SER A 2 -80.29 56.39 21.44
N PRO A 3 -80.43 55.06 21.44
CA PRO A 3 -79.43 54.16 21.99
C PRO A 3 -78.24 54.01 21.02
N THR A 4 -77.05 54.05 21.58
CA THR A 4 -75.76 53.85 20.89
C THR A 4 -75.63 52.39 20.42
N PRO A 5 -75.20 52.11 19.17
CA PRO A 5 -74.99 50.73 18.72
C PRO A 5 -73.69 50.15 19.29
N SER A 6 -73.77 48.89 19.73
CA SER A 6 -72.63 48.08 20.17
C SER A 6 -71.64 47.79 19.02
N PRO A 7 -70.33 47.71 19.30
CA PRO A 7 -69.33 47.42 18.28
C PRO A 7 -69.41 45.95 17.82
N PRO A 8 -69.03 45.66 16.56
CA PRO A 8 -69.09 44.31 16.01
C PRO A 8 -68.05 43.38 16.66
N GLN A 9 -68.48 42.17 17.03
CA GLN A 9 -67.58 41.10 17.45
C GLN A 9 -66.79 40.57 16.25
N VAL A 10 -65.46 40.65 16.33
CA VAL A 10 -64.55 40.04 15.36
C VAL A 10 -64.59 38.52 15.55
N ARG A 11 -65.13 37.81 14.57
CA ARG A 11 -65.11 36.34 14.53
C ARG A 11 -63.73 35.92 14.01
N LEU A 12 -62.88 35.42 14.90
CA LEU A 12 -61.62 34.79 14.53
C LEU A 12 -61.92 33.52 13.72
N THR A 13 -61.68 33.55 12.41
CA THR A 13 -61.64 32.35 11.58
C THR A 13 -60.35 31.61 11.88
N LEU A 14 -60.44 30.51 12.63
CA LEU A 14 -59.35 29.54 12.74
C LEU A 14 -59.06 28.99 11.34
N THR A 15 -57.86 29.25 10.82
CA THR A 15 -57.32 28.55 9.66
C THR A 15 -57.30 27.05 9.97
N PRO A 16 -57.76 26.15 9.07
CA PRO A 16 -57.63 24.72 9.31
C PRO A 16 -56.14 24.36 9.40
N GLU A 17 -55.78 23.70 10.50
CA GLU A 17 -54.47 23.09 10.71
C GLU A 17 -54.19 22.14 9.53
N PRO A 18 -52.97 22.14 8.94
CA PRO A 18 -52.66 21.24 7.83
C PRO A 18 -52.96 19.81 8.26
N SER A 19 -53.83 19.12 7.50
CA SER A 19 -54.18 17.73 7.74
C SER A 19 -52.90 16.90 7.72
N GLN A 20 -52.64 16.14 8.79
CA GLN A 20 -51.52 15.21 8.84
C GLN A 20 -51.59 14.25 7.63
N PRO A 21 -50.46 13.95 6.99
CA PRO A 21 -50.44 13.05 5.82
C PRO A 21 -50.95 11.67 6.22
N SER A 22 -51.72 11.04 5.32
CA SER A 22 -52.27 9.70 5.54
C SER A 22 -51.14 8.65 5.55
N PRO A 23 -51.33 7.49 6.21
CA PRO A 23 -50.33 6.42 6.14
C PRO A 23 -50.11 5.92 4.71
N GLU A 24 -51.11 5.98 3.83
CA GLU A 24 -50.97 5.66 2.40
C GLU A 24 -50.05 6.64 1.67
N GLU A 25 -50.16 7.94 1.92
CA GLU A 25 -49.29 8.96 1.32
C GLU A 25 -47.83 8.80 1.77
N ILE A 26 -47.60 8.58 3.08
CA ILE A 26 -46.26 8.36 3.63
C ILE A 26 -45.65 7.07 3.06
N TRP A 27 -46.47 6.04 2.89
CA TRP A 27 -46.08 4.77 2.28
C TRP A 27 -45.63 4.93 0.84
N GLU A 28 -46.42 5.62 -0.01
CA GLU A 28 -46.07 5.88 -1.40
C GLU A 28 -44.77 6.70 -1.53
N GLU A 29 -44.58 7.70 -0.66
CA GLU A 29 -43.32 8.45 -0.60
C GLU A 29 -42.13 7.56 -0.21
N GLY A 30 -42.29 6.74 0.83
CA GLY A 30 -41.28 5.81 1.32
C GLY A 30 -40.84 4.80 0.24
N GLU A 31 -41.80 4.15 -0.43
CA GLU A 31 -41.51 3.28 -1.57
C GLU A 31 -40.83 4.04 -2.72
N GLY A 32 -41.27 5.27 -2.99
CA GLY A 32 -40.67 6.13 -4.00
C GLY A 32 -39.19 6.41 -3.72
N TYR A 33 -38.84 6.76 -2.48
CA TYR A 33 -37.45 6.95 -2.06
C TYR A 33 -36.65 5.65 -2.10
N PHE A 34 -37.23 4.54 -1.65
CA PHE A 34 -36.60 3.23 -1.69
C PHE A 34 -36.21 2.83 -3.13
N ASN A 35 -37.14 2.97 -4.07
CA ASN A 35 -36.92 2.63 -5.47
C ASN A 35 -35.87 3.51 -6.16
N ARG A 36 -35.71 4.76 -5.69
CA ARG A 36 -34.66 5.68 -6.16
C ARG A 36 -33.35 5.55 -5.38
N GLN A 37 -33.26 4.62 -4.44
CA GLN A 37 -32.08 4.40 -3.58
C GLN A 37 -31.75 5.59 -2.69
N GLU A 38 -32.75 6.42 -2.37
CA GLU A 38 -32.62 7.53 -1.43
C GLU A 38 -32.85 7.02 0.01
N TRP A 39 -31.93 6.17 0.47
CA TRP A 39 -32.13 5.34 1.67
C TRP A 39 -32.44 6.13 2.94
N ASP A 40 -31.78 7.26 3.17
CA ASP A 40 -32.05 8.12 4.33
C ASP A 40 -33.52 8.58 4.40
N LYS A 41 -34.06 8.99 3.25
CA LYS A 41 -35.45 9.45 3.16
C LYS A 41 -36.44 8.29 3.27
N ALA A 42 -36.10 7.14 2.69
CA ALA A 42 -36.91 5.93 2.83
C ALA A 42 -37.02 5.50 4.30
N ILE A 43 -35.88 5.44 5.00
CA ILE A 43 -35.78 5.13 6.43
C ILE A 43 -36.66 6.08 7.24
N GLU A 44 -36.55 7.40 7.02
CA GLU A 44 -37.37 8.40 7.70
C GLU A 44 -38.88 8.14 7.55
N LYS A 45 -39.33 7.82 6.32
CA LYS A 45 -40.75 7.56 6.05
C LYS A 45 -41.23 6.26 6.69
N PHE A 46 -40.44 5.19 6.63
CA PHE A 46 -40.83 3.92 7.25
C PHE A 46 -40.83 4.01 8.79
N TYR A 47 -39.88 4.73 9.40
CA TYR A 47 -39.95 5.02 10.84
C TYR A 47 -41.20 5.81 11.22
N THR A 48 -41.56 6.81 10.41
CA THR A 48 -42.79 7.59 10.63
C THR A 48 -44.02 6.68 10.65
N LEU A 49 -44.11 5.71 9.73
CA LEU A 49 -45.17 4.72 9.71
C LEU A 49 -45.18 3.82 10.96
N ILE A 50 -44.01 3.33 11.38
CA ILE A 50 -43.91 2.49 12.60
C ILE A 50 -44.36 3.27 13.84
N LEU A 51 -43.96 4.54 13.96
CA LEU A 51 -44.21 5.35 15.15
C LEU A 51 -45.67 5.81 15.26
N HIS A 52 -46.27 6.23 14.15
CA HIS A 52 -47.59 6.87 14.15
C HIS A 52 -48.72 5.95 13.71
N TYR A 53 -48.43 4.89 12.95
CA TYR A 53 -49.41 4.01 12.32
C TYR A 53 -49.01 2.52 12.46
N PRO A 54 -48.88 1.99 13.69
CA PRO A 54 -48.30 0.66 13.93
C PRO A 54 -49.09 -0.51 13.32
N ASP A 55 -50.39 -0.34 13.04
CA ASP A 55 -51.23 -1.36 12.41
C ASP A 55 -51.16 -1.32 10.85
N PHE A 56 -50.52 -0.30 10.27
CA PHE A 56 -50.43 -0.14 8.83
C PHE A 56 -49.30 -1.01 8.26
N LYS A 57 -49.67 -2.11 7.60
CA LYS A 57 -48.74 -3.05 6.92
C LYS A 57 -47.48 -3.37 7.75
N PRO A 58 -47.60 -3.76 9.03
CA PRO A 58 -46.48 -3.74 9.98
C PRO A 58 -45.29 -4.60 9.55
N GLN A 59 -45.54 -5.75 8.93
CA GLN A 59 -44.48 -6.64 8.46
C GLN A 59 -43.70 -6.00 7.30
N LEU A 60 -44.41 -5.45 6.32
CA LEU A 60 -43.79 -4.92 5.11
C LEU A 60 -43.05 -3.60 5.36
N VAL A 61 -43.61 -2.72 6.21
CA VAL A 61 -42.91 -1.49 6.63
C VAL A 61 -41.60 -1.82 7.32
N ARG A 62 -41.61 -2.83 8.21
CA ARG A 62 -40.40 -3.30 8.89
C ARG A 62 -39.39 -3.89 7.89
N GLU A 63 -39.84 -4.75 6.98
CA GLU A 63 -38.99 -5.36 5.94
C GLU A 63 -38.28 -4.30 5.09
N LEU A 64 -39.00 -3.28 4.64
CA LEU A 64 -38.43 -2.19 3.83
C LEU A 64 -37.52 -1.28 4.65
N LEU A 65 -37.80 -1.04 5.93
CA LEU A 65 -36.90 -0.33 6.84
C LEU A 65 -35.57 -1.08 6.98
N CYS A 66 -35.61 -2.37 7.31
CA CYS A 66 -34.41 -3.20 7.46
C CYS A 66 -33.61 -3.27 6.15
N SER A 67 -34.30 -3.46 5.02
CA SER A 67 -33.69 -3.47 3.69
C SER A 67 -33.02 -2.14 3.35
N SER A 68 -33.61 -1.01 3.76
CA SER A 68 -33.06 0.32 3.52
C SER A 68 -31.73 0.52 4.26
N PHE A 69 -31.62 0.09 5.52
CA PHE A 69 -30.34 0.09 6.25
C PHE A 69 -29.30 -0.80 5.57
N LEU A 70 -29.69 -2.01 5.16
CA LEU A 70 -28.81 -2.95 4.48
C LEU A 70 -28.24 -2.36 3.18
N TYR A 71 -29.10 -1.81 2.33
CA TYR A 71 -28.66 -1.24 1.05
C TYR A 71 -27.87 0.05 1.22
N LYS A 72 -28.21 0.89 2.21
CA LYS A 72 -27.43 2.08 2.55
C LYS A 72 -25.99 1.71 2.97
N GLY A 73 -25.82 0.69 3.81
CA GLY A 73 -24.48 0.22 4.20
C GLY A 73 -23.71 -0.38 3.03
N ARG A 74 -24.36 -1.20 2.20
CA ARG A 74 -23.75 -1.77 0.97
C ARG A 74 -23.34 -0.70 -0.04
N GLU A 75 -24.07 0.39 -0.15
CA GLU A 75 -23.67 1.52 -0.99
C GLU A 75 -22.32 2.09 -0.54
N LYS A 76 -22.10 2.22 0.78
CA LYS A 76 -20.81 2.65 1.33
C LYS A 76 -19.69 1.65 1.04
N LEU A 77 -19.95 0.36 1.18
CA LEU A 77 -18.98 -0.69 0.80
C LEU A 77 -18.60 -0.59 -0.68
N ARG A 78 -19.57 -0.32 -1.55
CA ARG A 78 -19.33 -0.11 -2.99
C ARG A 78 -18.46 1.13 -3.26
N LEU A 79 -18.66 2.23 -2.52
CA LEU A 79 -17.79 3.41 -2.61
C LEU A 79 -16.34 3.09 -2.24
N PHE A 80 -16.12 2.24 -1.23
CA PHE A 80 -14.79 1.73 -0.94
C PHE A 80 -14.24 0.91 -2.11
N SER A 81 -14.98 -0.11 -2.59
CA SER A 81 -14.50 -1.01 -3.63
C SER A 81 -14.18 -0.32 -4.96
N GLU A 82 -15.01 0.65 -5.36
CA GLU A 82 -14.86 1.35 -6.65
C GLU A 82 -13.95 2.57 -6.59
N ARG A 83 -13.95 3.31 -5.48
CA ARG A 83 -13.28 4.61 -5.37
C ARG A 83 -12.13 4.63 -4.37
N GLY A 84 -11.92 3.55 -3.63
CA GLY A 84 -10.89 3.46 -2.59
C GLY A 84 -11.16 4.35 -1.38
N GLN A 85 -12.42 4.76 -1.15
CA GLN A 85 -12.76 5.66 -0.05
C GLN A 85 -12.76 4.92 1.29
N GLN A 86 -11.61 4.91 1.97
CA GLN A 86 -11.40 4.19 3.24
C GLN A 86 -12.42 4.56 4.33
N ALA A 87 -12.79 5.84 4.44
CA ALA A 87 -13.79 6.31 5.42
C ALA A 87 -15.15 5.63 5.26
N ALA A 88 -15.50 5.16 4.05
CA ALA A 88 -16.78 4.52 3.78
C ALA A 88 -16.93 3.17 4.49
N LEU A 89 -15.84 2.47 4.84
CA LEU A 89 -15.90 1.21 5.59
C LEU A 89 -16.43 1.42 7.01
N VAL A 90 -15.97 2.49 7.68
CA VAL A 90 -16.41 2.83 9.03
C VAL A 90 -17.85 3.35 9.02
N GLU A 91 -18.21 4.15 8.01
CA GLU A 91 -19.60 4.57 7.81
C GLU A 91 -20.53 3.37 7.57
N ALA A 92 -20.10 2.39 6.78
CA ALA A 92 -20.88 1.17 6.55
C ALA A 92 -21.14 0.39 7.84
N LEU A 93 -20.10 0.20 8.68
CA LEU A 93 -20.22 -0.46 9.97
C LEU A 93 -21.25 0.25 10.87
N ASP A 94 -21.14 1.57 11.04
CA ASP A 94 -22.08 2.35 11.84
C ASP A 94 -23.53 2.22 11.31
N ILE A 95 -23.72 2.20 9.99
CA ILE A 95 -25.04 1.99 9.37
C ILE A 95 -25.58 0.59 9.66
N PHE A 96 -24.76 -0.46 9.59
CA PHE A 96 -25.21 -1.82 9.89
C PHE A 96 -25.51 -2.00 11.38
N GLU A 97 -24.71 -1.43 12.27
CA GLU A 97 -24.99 -1.40 13.71
C GLU A 97 -26.29 -0.65 14.03
N GLN A 98 -26.54 0.47 13.35
CA GLN A 98 -27.83 1.17 13.42
C GLN A 98 -28.97 0.28 12.95
N GLY A 99 -28.82 -0.38 11.79
CA GLY A 99 -29.81 -1.30 11.26
C GLY A 99 -30.12 -2.45 12.22
N LEU A 100 -29.11 -3.04 12.88
CA LEU A 100 -29.29 -4.13 13.84
C LEU A 100 -29.96 -3.71 15.16
N ARG A 101 -29.84 -2.43 15.56
CA ARG A 101 -30.61 -1.92 16.70
C ARG A 101 -32.11 -1.92 16.44
N GLU A 102 -32.51 -1.71 15.18
CA GLU A 102 -33.91 -1.67 14.76
C GLU A 102 -34.42 -3.04 14.30
N CYS A 103 -33.54 -3.81 13.67
CA CYS A 103 -33.81 -5.08 13.01
C CYS A 103 -32.85 -6.16 13.52
N PRO A 104 -32.90 -6.53 14.82
CA PRO A 104 -31.92 -7.44 15.43
C PRO A 104 -31.96 -8.87 14.88
N GLU A 105 -33.08 -9.27 14.29
CA GLU A 105 -33.28 -10.61 13.72
C GLU A 105 -32.96 -10.69 12.22
N GLU A 106 -32.52 -9.58 11.59
CA GLU A 106 -32.26 -9.55 10.15
C GLU A 106 -30.89 -10.19 9.82
N PRO A 107 -30.86 -11.40 9.23
CA PRO A 107 -29.62 -12.14 9.05
C PRO A 107 -28.65 -11.47 8.06
N ALA A 108 -29.17 -10.76 7.06
CA ALA A 108 -28.34 -10.07 6.07
C ALA A 108 -27.57 -8.88 6.70
N LEU A 109 -28.22 -8.14 7.61
CA LEU A 109 -27.56 -7.08 8.37
C LEU A 109 -26.49 -7.64 9.31
N ALA A 110 -26.81 -8.72 10.03
CA ALA A 110 -25.87 -9.36 10.95
C ALA A 110 -24.64 -9.92 10.23
N GLN A 111 -24.82 -10.47 9.03
CA GLN A 111 -23.72 -10.96 8.22
C GLN A 111 -22.80 -9.82 7.73
N GLU A 112 -23.38 -8.75 7.19
CA GLU A 112 -22.60 -7.63 6.66
C GLU A 112 -21.84 -6.90 7.78
N GLU A 113 -22.48 -6.67 8.94
CA GLU A 113 -21.84 -6.14 10.14
C GLU A 113 -20.64 -7.00 10.55
N LYS A 114 -20.85 -8.32 10.69
CA LYS A 114 -19.77 -9.25 11.05
C LYS A 114 -18.60 -9.15 10.07
N PHE A 115 -18.88 -9.18 8.76
CA PHE A 115 -17.84 -9.16 7.74
C PHE A 115 -17.06 -7.85 7.71
N ILE A 116 -17.74 -6.70 7.80
CA ILE A 116 -17.03 -5.41 7.80
C ILE A 116 -16.24 -5.19 9.09
N SER A 117 -16.76 -5.65 10.24
CA SER A 117 -16.09 -5.60 11.53
C SER A 117 -14.79 -6.42 11.52
N LEU A 118 -14.86 -7.67 11.03
CA LEU A 118 -13.67 -8.53 10.85
C LEU A 118 -12.69 -7.94 9.84
N TYR A 119 -13.18 -7.36 8.74
CA TYR A 119 -12.31 -6.75 7.73
C TYR A 119 -11.52 -5.57 8.31
N LEU A 120 -12.17 -4.69 9.08
CA LEU A 120 -11.53 -3.58 9.79
C LEU A 120 -10.56 -4.06 10.87
N GLN A 121 -10.89 -5.14 11.58
CA GLN A 121 -9.98 -5.77 12.55
C GLN A 121 -8.69 -6.23 11.86
N ALA A 122 -8.81 -6.92 10.72
CA ALA A 122 -7.65 -7.39 9.97
C ALA A 122 -6.78 -6.24 9.42
N LEU A 123 -7.39 -5.15 8.95
CA LEU A 123 -6.65 -3.92 8.60
C LEU A 123 -5.87 -3.35 9.78
N SER A 124 -6.49 -3.34 10.97
CA SER A 124 -5.82 -2.89 12.20
C SER A 124 -4.64 -3.80 12.57
N LEU A 125 -4.81 -5.12 12.53
CA LEU A 125 -3.75 -6.10 12.78
C LEU A 125 -2.57 -5.91 11.80
N ARG A 126 -2.86 -5.75 10.51
CA ARG A 126 -1.84 -5.46 9.50
C ARG A 126 -1.06 -4.18 9.82
N SER A 127 -1.75 -3.10 10.23
CA SER A 127 -1.10 -1.84 10.58
C SER A 127 -0.19 -1.94 11.81
N GLN A 128 -0.45 -2.91 12.69
CA GLN A 128 0.35 -3.20 13.88
C GLN A 128 1.54 -4.14 13.57
N GLY A 129 1.63 -4.66 12.35
CA GLY A 129 2.65 -5.62 11.93
C GLY A 129 2.30 -7.08 12.25
N GLU A 130 1.07 -7.35 12.68
CA GLU A 130 0.56 -8.71 12.97
C GLU A 130 -0.07 -9.31 11.70
N LEU A 131 0.75 -9.43 10.65
CA LEU A 131 0.28 -9.83 9.32
C LEU A 131 -0.29 -11.26 9.30
N GLU A 132 0.30 -12.20 10.04
CA GLU A 132 -0.18 -13.57 10.12
C GLU A 132 -1.59 -13.67 10.74
N GLU A 133 -1.91 -12.84 11.73
CA GLU A 133 -3.25 -12.80 12.34
C GLU A 133 -4.25 -12.09 11.43
N ALA A 134 -3.85 -11.01 10.75
CA ALA A 134 -4.68 -10.34 9.74
C ALA A 134 -5.10 -11.32 8.62
N ILE A 135 -4.16 -12.14 8.14
CA ILE A 135 -4.43 -13.17 7.12
C ILE A 135 -5.51 -14.15 7.60
N LYS A 136 -5.41 -14.68 8.82
CA LYS A 136 -6.40 -15.64 9.34
C LYS A 136 -7.81 -15.04 9.39
N VAL A 137 -7.93 -13.79 9.82
CA VAL A 137 -9.22 -13.09 9.88
C VAL A 137 -9.78 -12.86 8.48
N TRP A 138 -8.96 -12.45 7.52
CA TRP A 138 -9.39 -12.31 6.13
C TRP A 138 -9.73 -13.66 5.48
N GLU A 139 -9.02 -14.73 5.79
CA GLU A 139 -9.34 -16.10 5.33
C GLU A 139 -10.72 -16.55 5.82
N GLU A 140 -11.12 -16.20 7.05
CA GLU A 140 -12.48 -16.49 7.56
C GLU A 140 -13.54 -15.86 6.67
N ILE A 141 -13.42 -14.56 6.37
CA ILE A 141 -14.36 -13.85 5.49
C ILE A 141 -14.33 -14.46 4.09
N TYR A 142 -13.14 -14.69 3.53
CA TYR A 142 -12.96 -15.20 2.17
C TYR A 142 -13.57 -16.60 1.98
N SER A 143 -13.50 -17.45 3.00
CA SER A 143 -14.10 -18.79 2.97
C SER A 143 -15.63 -18.77 2.81
N LEU A 144 -16.27 -17.68 3.23
CA LEU A 144 -17.72 -17.48 3.19
C LEU A 144 -18.16 -16.61 2.01
N ALA A 145 -17.38 -15.60 1.67
CA ALA A 145 -17.65 -14.64 0.60
C ALA A 145 -16.37 -14.34 -0.21
N PRO A 146 -16.00 -15.20 -1.17
CA PRO A 146 -14.78 -15.00 -1.98
C PRO A 146 -14.77 -13.70 -2.81
N ASP A 147 -15.95 -13.17 -3.13
CA ASP A 147 -16.12 -11.92 -3.89
C ASP A 147 -16.44 -10.72 -2.99
N TYR A 148 -16.21 -10.83 -1.67
CA TYR A 148 -16.48 -9.75 -0.72
C TYR A 148 -15.73 -8.47 -1.12
N LEU A 149 -16.44 -7.33 -1.01
CA LEU A 149 -15.98 -6.03 -1.48
C LEU A 149 -15.58 -6.03 -2.97
N SER A 150 -16.31 -6.78 -3.81
CA SER A 150 -16.06 -6.89 -5.25
C SER A 150 -14.64 -7.39 -5.56
N GLY A 151 -14.21 -8.41 -4.83
CA GLY A 151 -12.89 -9.03 -4.98
C GLY A 151 -11.74 -8.28 -4.29
N LYS A 152 -11.99 -7.12 -3.67
CA LYS A 152 -10.92 -6.38 -2.94
C LYS A 152 -10.33 -7.15 -1.76
N LEU A 153 -11.13 -7.98 -1.09
CA LEU A 153 -10.60 -8.89 -0.08
C LEU A 153 -9.59 -9.88 -0.66
N ALA A 154 -9.86 -10.42 -1.85
CA ALA A 154 -8.95 -11.36 -2.52
C ALA A 154 -7.64 -10.66 -2.94
N GLU A 155 -7.72 -9.43 -3.43
CA GLU A 155 -6.52 -8.61 -3.72
C GLU A 155 -5.67 -8.40 -2.45
N GLU A 156 -6.31 -8.07 -1.33
CA GLU A 156 -5.65 -7.82 -0.06
C GLU A 156 -4.97 -9.09 0.50
N LEU A 157 -5.68 -10.22 0.48
CA LEU A 157 -5.13 -11.53 0.85
C LEU A 157 -3.95 -11.93 -0.04
N TYR A 158 -4.03 -11.66 -1.34
CA TYR A 158 -2.94 -11.95 -2.27
C TYR A 158 -1.66 -11.18 -1.90
N GLN A 159 -1.78 -9.88 -1.61
CA GLN A 159 -0.64 -9.08 -1.16
C GLN A 159 -0.10 -9.56 0.19
N ALA A 160 -0.99 -9.86 1.14
CA ALA A 160 -0.60 -10.34 2.45
C ALA A 160 0.18 -11.68 2.39
N TYR A 161 -0.27 -12.63 1.56
CA TYR A 161 0.48 -13.88 1.34
C TYR A 161 1.84 -13.66 0.69
N LEU A 162 1.96 -12.70 -0.23
CA LEU A 162 3.24 -12.37 -0.85
C LEU A 162 4.23 -11.78 0.15
N GLU A 163 3.78 -10.85 0.98
CA GLU A 163 4.57 -10.19 2.02
C GLU A 163 5.04 -11.20 3.08
N GLU A 164 4.10 -11.98 3.65
CA GLU A 164 4.45 -12.99 4.65
C GLU A 164 5.32 -14.09 4.06
N GLY A 165 5.05 -14.51 2.82
CA GLY A 165 5.91 -15.44 2.10
C GLY A 165 7.34 -14.93 1.99
N ALA A 166 7.53 -13.66 1.65
CA ALA A 166 8.86 -13.05 1.55
C ALA A 166 9.58 -12.96 2.91
N LEU A 167 8.86 -12.63 3.99
CA LEU A 167 9.41 -12.66 5.35
C LEU A 167 9.86 -14.06 5.75
N LEU A 168 9.10 -15.10 5.38
CA LEU A 168 9.46 -16.49 5.61
C LEU A 168 10.68 -16.91 4.77
N GLU A 169 10.82 -16.43 3.53
CA GLU A 169 12.03 -16.63 2.73
C GLU A 169 13.27 -16.05 3.43
N GLU A 170 13.19 -14.82 3.95
CA GLU A 170 14.29 -14.18 4.69
C GLU A 170 14.69 -14.96 5.95
N ARG A 171 13.70 -15.58 6.61
CA ARG A 171 13.89 -16.45 7.78
C ARG A 171 14.36 -17.87 7.40
N GLY A 172 14.49 -18.19 6.11
CA GLY A 172 14.86 -19.52 5.63
C GLY A 172 13.75 -20.58 5.69
N ALA A 173 12.51 -20.18 6.01
CA ALA A 173 11.33 -21.04 6.15
C ALA A 173 10.67 -21.32 4.79
N LYS A 174 11.46 -21.83 3.84
CA LYS A 174 11.09 -22.04 2.43
C LYS A 174 9.78 -22.81 2.21
N GLU A 175 9.56 -23.90 2.94
CA GLU A 175 8.35 -24.71 2.81
C GLU A 175 7.08 -23.97 3.23
N GLN A 176 7.19 -23.07 4.21
CA GLN A 176 6.07 -22.26 4.67
C GLN A 176 5.77 -21.14 3.65
N ALA A 177 6.81 -20.47 3.15
CA ALA A 177 6.69 -19.48 2.09
C ALA A 177 6.03 -20.08 0.83
N LEU A 178 6.45 -21.28 0.42
CA LEU A 178 5.87 -22.00 -0.70
C LEU A 178 4.35 -22.22 -0.54
N ARG A 179 3.90 -22.63 0.65
CA ARG A 179 2.47 -22.79 0.93
C ARG A 179 1.69 -21.49 0.81
N LEU A 180 2.26 -20.36 1.22
CA LEU A 180 1.61 -19.06 1.09
C LEU A 180 1.51 -18.62 -0.37
N TYR A 181 2.55 -18.84 -1.17
CA TYR A 181 2.46 -18.57 -2.61
C TYR A 181 1.42 -19.46 -3.29
N GLU A 182 1.30 -20.73 -2.91
CA GLU A 182 0.25 -21.60 -3.42
C GLU A 182 -1.16 -21.12 -3.02
N LYS A 183 -1.33 -20.63 -1.78
CA LYS A 183 -2.57 -19.98 -1.36
C LYS A 183 -2.86 -18.72 -2.19
N ALA A 184 -1.85 -17.89 -2.44
CA ALA A 184 -1.99 -16.69 -3.28
C ALA A 184 -2.44 -17.04 -4.72
N LEU A 185 -1.89 -18.10 -5.30
CA LEU A 185 -2.27 -18.58 -6.64
C LEU A 185 -3.69 -19.15 -6.71
N ALA A 186 -4.24 -19.63 -5.58
CA ALA A 186 -5.61 -20.12 -5.51
C ALA A 186 -6.67 -19.00 -5.49
N LEU A 187 -6.28 -17.75 -5.16
CA LEU A 187 -7.21 -16.61 -5.11
C LEU A 187 -7.69 -16.18 -6.49
N ASN A 188 -8.90 -15.62 -6.58
CA ASN A 188 -9.41 -15.04 -7.82
C ASN A 188 -8.92 -13.59 -8.00
N VAL A 189 -7.66 -13.41 -8.40
CA VAL A 189 -7.05 -12.10 -8.69
C VAL A 189 -6.57 -12.03 -10.14
N ALA A 190 -6.52 -10.82 -10.69
CA ALA A 190 -6.21 -10.58 -12.10
C ALA A 190 -4.75 -10.90 -12.47
N ASP A 191 -3.79 -10.55 -11.60
CA ASP A 191 -2.36 -10.78 -11.82
C ASP A 191 -1.78 -11.67 -10.71
N LYS A 192 -1.29 -12.84 -11.11
CA LYS A 192 -0.68 -13.85 -10.23
C LYS A 192 0.82 -14.03 -10.47
N SER A 193 1.39 -13.26 -11.40
CA SER A 193 2.74 -13.46 -11.93
C SER A 193 3.81 -13.43 -10.84
N GLN A 194 3.65 -12.56 -9.83
CA GLN A 194 4.60 -12.45 -8.72
C GLN A 194 4.61 -13.70 -7.84
N ALA A 195 3.43 -14.24 -7.49
CA ALA A 195 3.33 -15.48 -6.70
C ALA A 195 3.86 -16.68 -7.50
N GLU A 196 3.60 -16.74 -8.80
CA GLU A 196 4.14 -17.77 -9.69
C GLU A 196 5.68 -17.72 -9.72
N ALA A 197 6.25 -16.54 -9.96
CA ALA A 197 7.70 -16.34 -10.02
C ALA A 197 8.38 -16.72 -8.69
N ARG A 198 7.79 -16.33 -7.56
CA ARG A 198 8.30 -16.66 -6.23
C ARG A 198 8.22 -18.17 -5.94
N ARG A 199 7.09 -18.80 -6.25
CA ARG A 199 6.91 -20.26 -6.13
C ARG A 199 7.93 -21.02 -6.98
N GLU A 200 8.10 -20.65 -8.24
CA GLU A 200 9.05 -21.32 -9.15
C GLU A 200 10.50 -21.11 -8.69
N ALA A 201 10.85 -19.92 -8.19
CA ALA A 201 12.18 -19.67 -7.61
C ALA A 201 12.46 -20.58 -6.40
N LEU A 202 11.45 -20.86 -5.57
CA LEU A 202 11.57 -21.81 -4.47
C LEU A 202 11.62 -23.26 -4.97
N LEU A 203 10.86 -23.65 -5.99
CA LEU A 203 10.88 -25.03 -6.49
C LEU A 203 12.14 -25.35 -7.30
N ALA A 204 12.80 -24.34 -7.86
CA ALA A 204 14.06 -24.51 -8.57
C ALA A 204 15.11 -25.14 -7.64
N THR A 205 15.53 -26.36 -7.96
CA THR A 205 16.78 -26.92 -7.46
C THR A 205 17.91 -25.96 -7.85
N PRO A 206 18.79 -25.55 -6.92
CA PRO A 206 19.96 -24.76 -7.29
C PRO A 206 20.72 -25.55 -8.35
N THR A 207 20.74 -25.04 -9.58
CA THR A 207 21.56 -25.61 -10.65
C THR A 207 22.98 -25.67 -10.11
N PRO A 208 23.68 -26.83 -10.13
CA PRO A 208 25.06 -26.87 -9.69
C PRO A 208 25.82 -25.80 -10.46
N ARG A 209 26.29 -24.79 -9.71
CA ARG A 209 27.04 -23.69 -10.30
C ARG A 209 28.19 -24.33 -11.07
N PRO A 210 28.42 -24.02 -12.36
CA PRO A 210 29.62 -24.49 -13.03
C PRO A 210 30.79 -24.11 -12.12
N PRO A 211 31.74 -25.04 -11.87
CA PRO A 211 32.89 -24.75 -11.02
C PRO A 211 33.47 -23.43 -11.50
N LYS A 212 33.61 -22.44 -10.60
CA LYS A 212 34.18 -21.14 -10.93
C LYS A 212 35.54 -21.43 -11.55
N THR A 213 35.66 -21.34 -12.87
CA THR A 213 36.96 -21.29 -13.52
C THR A 213 37.67 -20.10 -12.87
N PRO A 214 38.82 -20.29 -12.21
CA PRO A 214 39.49 -19.19 -11.54
C PRO A 214 39.75 -18.10 -12.59
N LEU A 215 39.12 -16.94 -12.41
CA LEU A 215 39.39 -15.76 -13.21
C LEU A 215 40.87 -15.44 -13.03
N ARG A 216 41.65 -15.69 -14.08
CA ARG A 216 43.06 -15.28 -14.12
C ARG A 216 43.10 -13.81 -14.48
N TYR A 217 43.14 -12.97 -13.45
CA TYR A 217 43.38 -11.56 -13.62
C TYR A 217 44.83 -11.29 -14.01
N LYS A 218 45.06 -10.27 -14.84
CA LYS A 218 46.40 -9.82 -15.25
C LYS A 218 47.11 -9.10 -14.10
N TYR A 219 46.35 -8.36 -13.29
CA TYR A 219 46.86 -7.57 -12.18
C TYR A 219 46.28 -8.04 -10.84
N PRO A 220 47.00 -7.83 -9.72
CA PRO A 220 46.43 -7.96 -8.39
C PRO A 220 45.37 -6.88 -8.13
N ALA A 221 44.60 -7.02 -7.04
CA ALA A 221 43.69 -5.97 -6.60
C ALA A 221 44.48 -4.68 -6.27
N PRO A 222 44.04 -3.49 -6.75
CA PRO A 222 44.62 -2.22 -6.32
C PRO A 222 44.54 -2.09 -4.79
N LYS A 223 45.62 -1.64 -4.16
CA LYS A 223 45.67 -1.43 -2.70
C LYS A 223 45.40 0.04 -2.39
N LEU A 224 44.37 0.32 -1.59
CA LEU A 224 43.99 1.70 -1.26
C LEU A 224 44.98 2.32 -0.28
N LEU A 225 45.26 3.62 -0.44
CA LEU A 225 46.23 4.37 0.36
C LEU A 225 45.59 5.51 1.13
N SER A 226 44.78 6.34 0.47
CA SER A 226 44.20 7.54 1.05
C SER A 226 42.84 7.85 0.40
N PRO A 227 41.89 8.43 1.13
CA PRO A 227 41.92 8.61 2.57
C PRO A 227 41.79 7.26 3.30
N ALA A 228 42.27 7.17 4.54
CA ALA A 228 42.11 5.96 5.34
C ALA A 228 40.62 5.58 5.50
N ASP A 229 40.33 4.29 5.65
CA ASP A 229 38.96 3.83 5.87
C ASP A 229 38.33 4.52 7.09
N GLY A 230 37.18 5.15 6.88
CA GLY A 230 36.46 5.94 7.88
C GLY A 230 36.94 7.39 8.05
N ALA A 231 37.78 7.92 7.18
CA ALA A 231 38.21 9.32 7.24
C ALA A 231 37.03 10.30 7.21
N VAL A 232 37.20 11.44 7.88
CA VAL A 232 36.17 12.47 8.03
C VAL A 232 36.63 13.78 7.39
N PHE A 233 35.77 14.36 6.56
CA PHE A 233 35.97 15.65 5.90
C PHE A 233 34.86 16.62 6.29
N HIS A 234 35.21 17.90 6.42
CA HIS A 234 34.28 18.99 6.73
C HIS A 234 34.37 20.09 5.68
N GLY A 235 33.24 20.64 5.27
CA GLY A 235 33.15 21.79 4.37
C GLY A 235 32.84 21.40 2.92
N LYS A 236 31.92 22.16 2.31
CA LYS A 236 31.44 21.94 0.94
C LYS A 236 32.53 21.97 -0.13
N TYR A 237 33.60 22.74 0.09
CA TYR A 237 34.68 22.93 -0.89
C TYR A 237 35.94 22.12 -0.57
N THR A 238 35.82 21.16 0.35
CA THR A 238 36.96 20.34 0.76
C THR A 238 37.39 19.42 -0.37
N GLU A 239 38.69 19.45 -0.66
CA GLU A 239 39.28 18.66 -1.74
C GLU A 239 39.62 17.27 -1.22
N ILE A 240 38.86 16.28 -1.67
CA ILE A 240 39.06 14.88 -1.31
C ILE A 240 39.75 14.18 -2.49
N TYR A 241 40.87 13.52 -2.20
CA TYR A 241 41.62 12.74 -3.18
C TYR A 241 41.62 11.28 -2.77
N LEU A 242 41.23 10.42 -3.71
CA LEU A 242 41.29 8.97 -3.57
C LEU A 242 42.60 8.51 -4.21
N GLU A 243 43.43 7.79 -3.46
CA GLU A 243 44.78 7.37 -3.86
C GLU A 243 44.97 5.88 -3.59
N TRP A 244 45.69 5.21 -4.47
CA TRP A 244 45.97 3.77 -4.40
C TRP A 244 47.39 3.44 -4.89
N GLU A 245 47.89 2.26 -4.55
CA GLU A 245 49.17 1.76 -5.07
C GLU A 245 49.02 1.37 -6.55
N PRO A 246 50.01 1.67 -7.41
CA PRO A 246 50.01 1.19 -8.79
C PRO A 246 50.09 -0.34 -8.84
N VAL A 247 49.30 -0.97 -9.71
CA VAL A 247 49.36 -2.42 -9.93
C VAL A 247 50.47 -2.86 -10.90
N GLY A 248 51.18 -1.89 -11.50
CA GLY A 248 52.15 -2.07 -12.57
C GLY A 248 51.95 -1.06 -13.71
N GLU A 249 52.66 -1.25 -14.81
CA GLU A 249 52.51 -0.44 -16.02
C GLU A 249 51.25 -0.85 -16.80
N LEU A 250 50.28 0.07 -16.90
CA LEU A 250 49.05 -0.14 -17.66
C LEU A 250 49.28 0.03 -19.16
N ALA A 251 48.76 -0.91 -19.96
CA ALA A 251 48.76 -0.78 -21.42
C ALA A 251 47.92 0.44 -21.89
N PRO A 252 48.05 0.91 -23.14
CA PRO A 252 47.29 2.06 -23.65
C PRO A 252 45.76 1.91 -23.54
N ASP A 253 45.27 0.68 -23.60
CA ASP A 253 43.87 0.29 -23.46
C ASP A 253 43.48 -0.08 -22.03
N GLU A 254 44.33 0.14 -21.03
CA GLU A 254 44.06 -0.23 -19.63
C GLU A 254 43.99 1.01 -18.73
N PHE A 255 43.08 1.00 -17.76
CA PHE A 255 42.82 2.13 -16.86
C PHE A 255 42.32 1.66 -15.49
N TYR A 256 42.50 2.50 -14.46
CA TYR A 256 41.86 2.36 -13.17
C TYR A 256 40.44 2.93 -13.24
N ASN A 257 39.45 2.09 -13.00
CA ASN A 257 38.08 2.49 -12.80
C ASN A 257 37.85 2.75 -11.31
N VAL A 258 37.82 4.03 -10.93
CA VAL A 258 37.48 4.47 -9.58
C VAL A 258 35.98 4.58 -9.49
N THR A 259 35.36 3.92 -8.50
CA THR A 259 33.92 4.02 -8.26
C THR A 259 33.68 4.53 -6.86
N VAL A 260 32.80 5.52 -6.75
CA VAL A 260 32.25 6.01 -5.50
C VAL A 260 30.76 5.72 -5.49
N MET A 261 30.27 5.27 -4.34
CA MET A 261 28.89 4.93 -4.08
C MET A 261 28.41 5.68 -2.85
N ARG A 262 27.16 6.17 -2.91
CA ARG A 262 26.42 6.66 -1.74
C ARG A 262 25.03 6.05 -1.72
N PHE A 263 24.38 6.05 -0.56
CA PHE A 263 22.94 5.85 -0.48
C PHE A 263 22.23 7.19 -0.50
N TRP A 264 21.10 7.29 -1.19
CA TRP A 264 20.17 8.41 -1.09
C TRP A 264 18.77 7.84 -1.03
N GLN A 265 18.06 8.11 0.08
CA GLN A 265 16.74 7.54 0.36
C GLN A 265 16.73 6.00 0.27
N GLY A 266 17.77 5.35 0.80
CA GLY A 266 17.91 3.90 0.80
C GLY A 266 18.30 3.27 -0.55
N LYS A 267 18.47 4.07 -1.62
CA LYS A 267 18.89 3.59 -2.94
C LYS A 267 20.37 3.89 -3.20
N PRO A 268 21.16 2.95 -3.76
CA PRO A 268 22.56 3.20 -4.06
C PRO A 268 22.72 4.01 -5.36
N TYR A 269 23.57 5.04 -5.31
CA TYR A 269 23.97 5.88 -6.43
C TYR A 269 25.47 5.73 -6.65
N TYR A 270 25.87 5.46 -7.88
CA TYR A 270 27.26 5.22 -8.27
C TYR A 270 27.73 6.30 -9.23
N TRP A 271 28.96 6.76 -9.05
CA TRP A 271 29.67 7.59 -10.02
C TRP A 271 31.16 7.31 -9.91
N GLY A 272 31.93 7.87 -10.83
CA GLY A 272 33.36 7.61 -10.86
C GLY A 272 33.97 7.99 -12.18
N ASP A 273 35.22 7.56 -12.35
CA ASP A 273 35.95 7.82 -13.57
C ASP A 273 36.97 6.73 -13.90
N GLY A 274 37.30 6.67 -15.20
CA GLY A 274 38.41 5.89 -15.70
C GLY A 274 39.66 6.75 -15.82
N VAL A 275 40.67 6.49 -15.00
CA VAL A 275 41.93 7.26 -14.96
C VAL A 275 43.14 6.36 -15.14
N ARG A 276 44.27 6.93 -15.55
CA ARG A 276 45.55 6.18 -15.67
C ARG A 276 46.49 6.47 -14.51
N GLU A 277 46.28 7.60 -13.85
CA GLU A 277 46.94 8.01 -12.63
C GLU A 277 46.47 7.17 -11.45
N THR A 278 47.25 7.15 -10.37
CA THR A 278 46.91 6.45 -9.12
C THR A 278 46.27 7.38 -8.07
N ARG A 279 45.69 8.48 -8.54
CA ARG A 279 45.04 9.51 -7.73
C ARG A 279 43.88 10.11 -8.51
N TRP A 280 42.73 10.25 -7.86
CA TRP A 280 41.56 10.89 -8.45
C TRP A 280 40.91 11.87 -7.46
N LYS A 281 40.51 13.04 -7.95
CA LYS A 281 39.84 14.06 -7.15
C LYS A 281 38.33 13.82 -7.16
N VAL A 282 37.73 13.66 -5.98
CA VAL A 282 36.27 13.59 -5.85
C VAL A 282 35.65 14.93 -6.27
N PRO A 283 34.69 14.96 -7.21
CA PRO A 283 34.05 16.20 -7.63
C PRO A 283 33.35 16.94 -6.47
N THR A 284 33.54 18.25 -6.38
CA THR A 284 33.02 19.11 -5.29
C THR A 284 31.48 19.13 -5.17
N LEU A 285 30.76 18.71 -6.21
CA LEU A 285 29.29 18.60 -6.25
C LEU A 285 28.80 17.15 -6.28
N ALA A 286 29.61 16.17 -5.88
CA ALA A 286 29.23 14.76 -5.82
C ALA A 286 28.22 14.41 -4.69
N GLY A 287 27.46 15.41 -4.23
CA GLY A 287 26.38 15.38 -3.22
C GLY A 287 26.80 15.48 -1.77
N TYR A 288 27.56 16.54 -1.49
CA TYR A 288 27.58 17.18 -0.18
C TYR A 288 26.16 17.31 0.41
N LYS A 289 25.92 16.72 1.59
CA LYS A 289 24.61 16.62 2.30
C LYS A 289 23.49 15.84 1.60
N GLU A 290 23.79 15.11 0.54
CA GLU A 290 22.81 14.27 -0.17
C GLU A 290 22.98 12.78 0.14
N ALA A 291 24.09 12.38 0.77
CA ALA A 291 24.32 11.00 1.16
C ALA A 291 23.59 10.68 2.47
N ASP A 292 22.92 9.53 2.53
CA ASP A 292 22.37 9.00 3.77
C ASP A 292 23.52 8.85 4.78
N ARG A 293 23.38 9.50 5.94
CA ARG A 293 24.40 9.55 7.01
C ARG A 293 25.76 10.09 6.53
N ASP A 294 25.77 10.94 5.51
CA ASP A 294 26.96 11.59 4.96
C ASP A 294 28.08 10.60 4.57
N THR A 295 27.70 9.35 4.27
CA THR A 295 28.64 8.23 4.07
C THR A 295 28.85 7.94 2.59
N PHE A 296 30.12 7.87 2.20
CA PHE A 296 30.56 7.56 0.85
C PHE A 296 31.43 6.32 0.89
N TYR A 297 31.22 5.39 -0.03
CA TYR A 297 32.01 4.17 -0.20
C TYR A 297 32.77 4.26 -1.51
N TRP A 298 33.98 3.71 -1.59
CA TRP A 298 34.75 3.73 -2.82
C TRP A 298 35.68 2.53 -2.94
N TRP A 299 35.99 2.19 -4.19
CA TRP A 299 36.91 1.12 -4.55
C TRP A 299 37.49 1.36 -5.95
N VAL A 300 38.52 0.60 -6.28
CA VAL A 300 39.23 0.69 -7.56
C VAL A 300 39.36 -0.69 -8.20
N VAL A 301 39.15 -0.74 -9.52
CA VAL A 301 39.33 -1.93 -10.36
C VAL A 301 40.15 -1.54 -11.58
N VAL A 302 41.04 -2.40 -12.06
CA VAL A 302 41.69 -2.21 -13.37
C VAL A 302 40.81 -2.81 -14.45
N LYS A 303 40.49 -2.01 -15.47
CA LYS A 303 39.70 -2.43 -16.63
C LYS A 303 40.51 -2.31 -17.92
N ARG A 304 40.13 -3.12 -18.90
CA ARG A 304 40.54 -2.93 -20.30
C ARG A 304 39.44 -2.22 -21.05
N ALA A 305 39.73 -1.08 -21.66
CA ALA A 305 38.86 -0.32 -22.53
C ALA A 305 38.61 -1.12 -23.82
N THR A 306 37.38 -1.62 -23.97
CA THR A 306 36.90 -2.28 -25.19
C THR A 306 35.78 -1.50 -25.86
N THR A 307 35.15 -0.61 -25.10
CA THR A 307 34.00 0.21 -25.50
C THR A 307 34.12 1.60 -24.86
N THR A 308 33.26 2.51 -25.31
CA THR A 308 33.14 3.85 -24.74
C THR A 308 31.69 4.06 -24.32
N THR A 309 31.45 4.65 -23.14
CA THR A 309 30.10 5.01 -22.69
C THR A 309 29.53 6.15 -23.54
N PRO A 310 28.20 6.38 -23.53
CA PRO A 310 27.57 7.52 -24.22
C PRO A 310 28.19 8.88 -23.85
N GLU A 311 28.76 8.99 -22.64
CA GLU A 311 29.43 10.18 -22.10
C GLU A 311 30.91 10.28 -22.51
N GLY A 312 31.40 9.37 -23.36
CA GLY A 312 32.77 9.39 -23.85
C GLY A 312 33.81 8.74 -22.93
N LYS A 313 33.40 8.04 -21.86
CA LYS A 313 34.33 7.41 -20.91
C LYS A 313 34.73 6.00 -21.35
N PRO A 314 35.98 5.55 -21.14
CA PRO A 314 36.37 4.19 -21.46
C PRO A 314 35.65 3.18 -20.56
N ASP A 315 35.20 2.07 -21.13
CA ASP A 315 34.59 0.96 -20.40
C ASP A 315 34.99 -0.40 -20.99
N GLY A 316 34.85 -1.45 -20.19
CA GLY A 316 35.12 -2.82 -20.59
C GLY A 316 35.34 -3.76 -19.41
N PRO A 317 35.81 -5.00 -19.67
CA PRO A 317 35.89 -6.03 -18.64
C PRO A 317 36.98 -5.73 -17.60
N PRO A 318 36.77 -6.15 -16.33
CA PRO A 318 37.79 -6.06 -15.30
C PRO A 318 38.93 -7.05 -15.55
N ILE A 319 40.16 -6.57 -15.41
CA ILE A 319 41.40 -7.34 -15.55
C ILE A 319 42.21 -7.41 -14.24
N SER A 320 41.64 -6.88 -13.15
CA SER A 320 42.04 -7.13 -11.75
C SER A 320 40.80 -7.54 -10.93
N PRO A 321 41.00 -8.16 -9.75
CA PRO A 321 39.99 -8.12 -8.70
C PRO A 321 39.73 -6.68 -8.25
N GLN A 322 38.61 -6.46 -7.56
CA GLN A 322 38.32 -5.21 -6.86
C GLN A 322 39.26 -5.04 -5.67
N SER A 323 39.65 -3.79 -5.39
CA SER A 323 40.23 -3.42 -4.10
C SER A 323 39.29 -3.74 -2.93
N GLU A 324 39.78 -3.57 -1.70
CA GLU A 324 38.88 -3.36 -0.57
C GLU A 324 37.93 -2.18 -0.84
N THR A 325 36.77 -2.20 -0.18
CA THR A 325 35.86 -1.06 -0.18
C THR A 325 36.14 -0.25 1.07
N TRP A 326 36.65 0.97 0.90
CA TRP A 326 36.81 1.91 2.00
C TRP A 326 35.67 2.92 1.98
N LYS A 327 35.41 3.55 3.12
CA LYS A 327 34.43 4.62 3.27
C LYS A 327 35.07 5.90 3.78
N PHE A 328 34.42 7.03 3.53
CA PHE A 328 34.70 8.30 4.17
C PHE A 328 33.40 9.04 4.45
N PHE A 329 33.46 9.99 5.40
CA PHE A 329 32.34 10.84 5.79
C PHE A 329 32.61 12.27 5.35
N TRP A 330 31.58 12.96 4.84
CA TRP A 330 31.74 14.33 4.35
C TRP A 330 30.59 15.25 4.78
N TYR A 331 30.89 16.14 5.73
CA TYR A 331 29.95 17.02 6.45
C TYR A 331 29.95 18.48 6.01
#